data_AF-A0A350Y603-F1
#
_entry.id   AF-A0A350Y603-F1
#
_cell.length_a   1.000
_cell.length_b   1.000
_cell.length_c   1.000
_cell.angle_alpha   90.00
_cell.angle_beta   90.00
_cell.angle_gamma   90.00
#
_symmetry.space_group_name_H-M   'P 1'
#
loop_
_entity.id
_entity.type
_entity.pdbx_description
1 polymer ?
#
loop_
_entity_poly.entity_id
_entity_poly.type
_entity_poly.pdbx_seq_one_letter_code
_entity_poly.pdbx_strand_id
1 'polypeptide(L)'
;MNQNEEQLLLSSLSIEVDTIFLNLRKADQIIRHELGLLHQDKFELLTSYVIPPINQERLKKIIYKIPPHHLLADEYIVYMLDNKMNSIFKLIQEYNEYLAQRKRAQEERDYLELSSIDGQLSYYTRRLGAMIHHLNIHLNLIHVLLMNASVVTDTQQILV
;
A
#
# COMPACT_ATOMS: atom_id res chain seq x y z
N MET A 1 5.94 -8.38 24.03
CA MET A 1 5.79 -9.28 22.86
C MET A 1 6.97 -10.25 22.94
N ASN A 2 6.76 -11.55 22.79
CA ASN A 2 7.89 -12.50 22.77
C ASN A 2 8.52 -12.54 21.37
N GLN A 3 9.78 -12.99 21.24
CA GLN A 3 10.51 -12.97 19.95
C GLN A 3 9.76 -13.65 18.79
N ASN A 4 9.02 -14.72 19.06
CA ASN A 4 8.22 -15.42 18.05
C ASN A 4 7.04 -14.58 17.55
N GLU A 5 6.35 -13.86 18.44
CA GLU A 5 5.28 -12.93 18.07
C GLU A 5 5.80 -11.76 17.24
N GLU A 6 7.00 -11.25 17.54
CA GLU A 6 7.63 -10.18 16.76
C GLU A 6 7.97 -10.65 15.34
N GLN A 7 8.59 -11.82 15.20
CA GLN A 7 8.92 -12.38 13.88
C GLN A 7 7.66 -12.67 13.04
N LEU A 8 6.59 -13.16 13.66
CA LEU A 8 5.30 -13.40 12.98
C LEU A 8 4.65 -12.09 12.52
N LEU A 9 4.70 -11.06 13.35
CA LEU A 9 4.19 -9.73 13.02
C LEU A 9 4.94 -9.14 11.82
N LEU A 10 6.28 -9.20 11.88
CA LEU A 10 7.16 -8.68 10.83
C LEU A 10 6.97 -9.42 9.50
N SER A 11 6.87 -10.75 9.54
CA SER A 11 6.59 -11.56 8.35
C SER A 11 5.23 -11.22 7.75
N SER A 12 4.20 -11.05 8.59
CA SER A 12 2.86 -10.67 8.15
C SER A 12 2.85 -9.31 7.45
N LEU A 13 3.64 -8.37 7.96
CA LEU A 13 3.75 -7.02 7.42
C LEU A 13 4.48 -6.99 6.08
N SER A 14 5.61 -7.70 5.95
CA SER A 14 6.33 -7.82 4.68
C SER A 14 5.43 -8.42 3.60
N ILE A 15 4.73 -9.52 3.90
CA ILE A 15 3.82 -10.17 2.96
C ILE A 15 2.72 -9.21 2.50
N GLU A 16 2.15 -8.43 3.42
CA GLU A 16 1.09 -7.48 3.08
C GLU A 16 1.60 -6.36 2.17
N VAL A 17 2.75 -5.76 2.51
CA VAL A 17 3.40 -4.72 1.71
C VAL A 17 3.73 -5.21 0.31
N ASP A 18 4.34 -6.40 0.18
CA ASP A 18 4.68 -7.00 -1.11
C ASP A 18 3.43 -7.31 -1.94
N THR A 19 2.37 -7.80 -1.30
CA THR A 19 1.08 -8.06 -1.95
C THR A 19 0.49 -6.77 -2.52
N ILE A 20 0.47 -5.69 -1.73
CA ILE A 20 -0.02 -4.39 -2.18
C ILE A 20 0.83 -3.88 -3.35
N PHE A 21 2.16 -3.94 -3.23
CA PHE A 21 3.07 -3.48 -4.26
C PHE A 21 2.87 -4.22 -5.60
N LEU A 22 2.74 -5.55 -5.54
CA LEU A 22 2.47 -6.37 -6.72
C LEU A 22 1.13 -6.03 -7.36
N ASN A 23 0.09 -5.84 -6.55
CA ASN A 23 -1.24 -5.47 -7.04
C ASN A 23 -1.23 -4.09 -7.71
N LEU A 24 -0.57 -3.09 -7.11
CA LEU A 24 -0.39 -1.77 -7.70
C LEU A 24 0.35 -1.83 -9.03
N ARG A 25 1.41 -2.64 -9.13
CA ARG A 25 2.16 -2.80 -10.38
C ARG A 25 1.31 -3.40 -11.51
N LYS A 26 0.48 -4.40 -11.18
CA LYS A 26 -0.46 -5.00 -12.15
C LYS A 26 -1.55 -4.01 -12.56
N ALA A 27 -2.13 -3.31 -11.59
CA ALA A 27 -3.13 -2.27 -11.84
C ALA A 27 -2.60 -1.20 -12.79
N ASP A 28 -1.39 -0.70 -12.53
CA ASP A 28 -0.74 0.30 -13.36
C ASP A 28 -0.50 -0.16 -14.80
N GLN A 29 -0.09 -1.42 -15.01
CA GLN A 29 0.08 -1.97 -16.36
C GLN A 29 -1.24 -1.98 -17.13
N ILE A 30 -2.32 -2.41 -16.47
CA ILE A 30 -3.68 -2.45 -17.04
C ILE A 30 -4.15 -1.03 -17.38
N ILE A 31 -4.12 -0.12 -16.40
CA ILE A 31 -4.56 1.27 -16.55
C ILE A 31 -3.80 1.97 -17.67
N ARG A 32 -2.46 1.86 -17.71
CA ARG A 32 -1.68 2.51 -18.76
C ARG A 32 -1.94 1.95 -20.14
N HIS A 33 -2.15 0.64 -20.23
CA HIS A 33 -2.50 -0.01 -21.49
C HIS A 33 -3.87 0.47 -21.99
N GLU A 34 -4.90 0.39 -21.15
CA GLU A 34 -6.26 0.81 -21.51
C GLU A 34 -6.35 2.31 -21.80
N LEU A 35 -5.67 3.15 -21.03
CA LEU A 35 -5.56 4.59 -21.32
C LEU A 35 -4.91 4.85 -22.69
N GLY A 36 -3.91 4.05 -23.07
CA GLY A 36 -3.30 4.11 -24.40
C GLY A 36 -4.25 3.73 -25.53
N LEU A 37 -5.16 2.78 -25.30
CA LEU A 37 -6.20 2.40 -26.25
C LEU A 37 -7.29 3.47 -26.36
N LEU A 38 -7.71 4.06 -25.23
CA LEU A 38 -8.66 5.18 -25.19
C LEU A 38 -8.15 6.39 -25.97
N HIS A 39 -6.88 6.76 -25.81
CA HIS A 39 -6.28 7.86 -26.59
C HIS A 39 -6.16 7.59 -28.09
N GLN A 40 -6.28 6.33 -28.52
CA GLN A 40 -6.26 5.94 -29.93
C GLN A 40 -7.66 5.67 -30.48
N ASP A 41 -8.70 5.93 -29.70
CA ASP A 41 -10.10 5.60 -30.01
C ASP A 41 -10.33 4.10 -30.34
N LYS A 42 -9.48 3.21 -29.81
CA LYS A 42 -9.53 1.75 -30.03
C LYS A 42 -10.38 1.06 -28.97
N PHE A 43 -11.65 1.45 -28.87
CA PHE A 43 -12.56 1.02 -27.82
C PHE A 43 -12.84 -0.49 -27.85
N GLU A 44 -12.80 -1.11 -29.02
CA GLU A 44 -13.02 -2.55 -29.22
C GLU A 44 -11.92 -3.44 -28.63
N LEU A 45 -10.74 -2.87 -28.37
CA LEU A 45 -9.59 -3.58 -27.77
C LEU A 45 -9.56 -3.46 -26.25
N LEU A 46 -10.45 -2.65 -25.66
CA LEU A 46 -10.52 -2.49 -24.21
C LEU A 46 -10.94 -3.80 -23.56
N THR A 47 -10.18 -4.19 -22.55
CA THR A 47 -10.45 -5.37 -21.74
C THR A 47 -11.04 -4.89 -20.43
N SER A 48 -12.20 -5.40 -20.02
CA SER A 48 -12.85 -5.00 -18.76
C SER A 48 -12.18 -5.68 -17.57
N TYR A 49 -10.89 -5.39 -17.35
CA TYR A 49 -10.16 -5.95 -16.22
C TYR A 49 -10.67 -5.36 -14.91
N VAL A 50 -11.04 -6.27 -14.00
CA VAL A 50 -11.37 -5.92 -12.62
C VAL A 50 -10.07 -5.80 -11.83
N ILE A 51 -9.73 -4.57 -11.46
CA ILE A 51 -8.59 -4.28 -10.59
C ILE A 51 -9.08 -4.42 -9.14
N PRO A 52 -8.45 -5.28 -8.31
CA PRO A 52 -8.87 -5.46 -6.94
C PRO A 52 -8.56 -4.22 -6.07
N PRO A 53 -9.44 -3.85 -5.15
CA PRO A 53 -9.17 -2.79 -4.18
C PRO A 53 -8.11 -3.24 -3.16
N ILE A 54 -7.45 -2.26 -2.54
CA ILE A 54 -6.50 -2.51 -1.44
C ILE A 54 -7.29 -2.62 -0.13
N ASN A 55 -7.01 -3.66 0.66
CA ASN A 55 -7.63 -3.85 1.96
C ASN A 55 -6.98 -2.97 3.03
N GLN A 56 -7.45 -1.74 3.13
CA GLN A 56 -6.99 -0.75 4.11
C GLN A 56 -7.00 -1.28 5.55
N GLU A 57 -8.09 -1.95 5.94
CA GLU A 57 -8.28 -2.42 7.31
C GLU A 57 -7.31 -3.54 7.69
N ARG A 58 -6.96 -4.40 6.73
CA ARG A 58 -5.92 -5.43 6.94
C ARG A 58 -4.57 -4.80 7.19
N LEU A 59 -4.14 -3.85 6.35
CA LEU A 59 -2.88 -3.14 6.53
C LEU A 59 -2.83 -2.41 7.88
N LYS A 60 -3.90 -1.67 8.20
CA LYS A 60 -4.04 -0.94 9.48
C LYS A 60 -3.95 -1.87 10.69
N LYS A 61 -4.63 -3.03 10.66
CA LYS A 61 -4.58 -4.04 11.72
C LYS A 61 -3.19 -4.62 11.93
N ILE A 62 -2.39 -4.80 10.87
CA ILE A 62 -1.03 -5.32 10.99
C ILE A 62 -0.12 -4.24 11.57
N ILE A 63 -0.17 -3.01 11.04
CA ILE A 63 0.67 -1.90 11.51
C ILE A 63 0.42 -1.60 12.99
N TYR A 64 -0.84 -1.55 13.42
CA TYR A 64 -1.18 -1.23 14.83
C TYR A 64 -0.95 -2.37 15.83
N LYS A 65 -0.46 -3.53 15.38
CA LYS A 65 0.12 -4.52 16.30
C LYS A 65 1.55 -4.15 16.71
N ILE A 66 2.23 -3.29 15.96
CA ILE A 66 3.57 -2.81 16.31
C ILE A 66 3.43 -1.92 17.55
N PRO A 67 4.24 -2.13 18.60
CA PRO A 67 4.15 -1.30 19.79
C PRO A 67 4.34 0.19 19.45
N PRO A 68 3.50 1.10 19.99
CA PRO A 68 3.50 2.51 19.59
C PRO A 68 4.86 3.21 19.73
N HIS A 69 5.65 2.87 20.76
CA HIS A 69 6.96 3.47 20.98
C HIS A 69 7.99 3.15 19.87
N HIS A 70 7.83 2.03 19.15
CA HIS A 70 8.66 1.73 17.98
C HIS A 70 8.21 2.52 16.75
N LEU A 71 6.91 2.74 16.59
CA LEU A 71 6.38 3.59 15.50
C LEU A 71 6.77 5.06 15.71
N LEU A 72 6.73 5.53 16.97
CA LEU A 72 7.10 6.91 17.36
C LEU A 72 8.61 7.19 17.25
N ALA A 73 9.45 6.16 17.16
CA ALA A 73 10.88 6.32 16.93
C ALA A 73 11.19 6.86 15.51
N ASP A 74 10.21 6.81 14.61
CA ASP A 74 10.33 7.27 13.23
C ASP A 74 9.22 8.28 12.89
N GLU A 75 9.58 9.57 12.90
CA GLU A 75 8.66 10.67 12.60
C GLU A 75 8.03 10.55 11.20
N TYR A 76 8.72 9.91 10.24
CA TYR A 76 8.18 9.71 8.91
C TYR A 76 7.05 8.68 8.92
N ILE A 77 7.15 7.61 9.71
CA ILE A 77 6.04 6.66 9.86
C ILE A 77 4.82 7.36 10.45
N VAL A 78 4.99 8.17 11.50
CA VAL A 78 3.88 8.93 12.10
C VAL A 78 3.22 9.84 11.06
N TYR A 79 4.02 10.59 10.29
CA TYR A 79 3.50 11.42 9.22
C TYR A 79 2.75 10.59 8.16
N MET A 80 3.29 9.45 7.74
CA MET A 80 2.70 8.61 6.71
C MET A 80 1.39 7.94 7.15
N LEU A 81 1.21 7.66 8.44
CA LEU A 81 0.02 7.02 8.97
C LEU A 81 -1.08 8.01 9.37
N ASP A 82 -0.70 9.14 9.98
CA ASP A 82 -1.64 10.03 10.68
C ASP A 82 -1.86 11.38 9.99
N ASN A 83 -1.15 11.70 8.91
CA ASN A 83 -1.38 12.94 8.19
C ASN A 83 -2.79 12.98 7.57
N LYS A 84 -3.62 13.94 8.01
CA LYS A 84 -5.02 14.10 7.57
C LYS A 84 -5.20 14.30 6.07
N MET A 85 -4.17 14.80 5.38
CA MET A 85 -4.24 15.14 3.96
C MET A 85 -3.54 14.12 3.06
N ASN A 86 -2.52 13.45 3.56
CA ASN A 86 -1.60 12.64 2.75
C ASN A 86 -1.23 11.30 3.39
N SER A 87 -1.98 10.82 4.38
CA SER A 87 -1.72 9.50 4.94
C SER A 87 -1.92 8.41 3.89
N ILE A 88 -1.20 7.30 4.07
CA ILE A 88 -1.33 6.13 3.21
C ILE A 88 -2.77 5.60 3.18
N PHE A 89 -3.47 5.67 4.30
CA PHE A 89 -4.85 5.21 4.39
C PHE A 89 -5.81 6.10 3.60
N LYS A 90 -5.62 7.42 3.63
CA LYS A 90 -6.41 8.33 2.79
C LYS A 90 -6.18 8.07 1.31
N LEU A 91 -4.93 7.89 0.89
CA LEU A 91 -4.61 7.55 -0.50
C LEU A 91 -5.22 6.21 -0.94
N ILE A 92 -5.23 5.20 -0.04
CA ILE A 92 -5.86 3.90 -0.31
C ILE A 92 -7.37 4.08 -0.48
N GLN A 93 -8.01 4.87 0.39
CA GLN A 93 -9.42 5.18 0.29
C GLN A 93 -9.75 5.84 -1.06
N GLU A 94 -9.07 6.93 -1.41
CA GLU A 94 -9.29 7.66 -2.67
C GLU A 94 -9.05 6.74 -3.89
N TYR A 95 -7.99 5.93 -3.88
CA TYR A 95 -7.73 4.93 -4.92
C TYR A 95 -8.90 3.94 -5.06
N ASN A 96 -9.39 3.37 -3.95
CA ASN A 96 -10.50 2.43 -3.96
C ASN A 96 -11.81 3.08 -4.46
N GLU A 97 -12.05 4.35 -4.14
CA GLU A 97 -13.18 5.12 -4.66
C GLU A 97 -13.11 5.29 -6.18
N TYR A 98 -11.92 5.61 -6.72
CA TYR A 98 -11.70 5.68 -8.17
C TYR A 98 -11.86 4.32 -8.86
N LEU A 99 -11.46 3.21 -8.22
CA LEU A 99 -11.72 1.87 -8.77
C LEU A 99 -13.23 1.58 -8.88
N ALA A 100 -14.02 2.01 -7.90
CA ALA A 100 -15.47 1.85 -7.93
C ALA A 100 -16.12 2.74 -9.01
N GLN A 101 -15.60 3.95 -9.23
CA GLN A 101 -16.01 4.81 -10.34
C GLN A 101 -15.65 4.17 -11.69
N ARG A 102 -14.42 3.67 -11.83
CA ARG A 102 -13.94 3.00 -13.05
C ARG A 102 -14.88 1.86 -13.46
N LYS A 103 -15.25 1.02 -12.49
CA LYS A 103 -16.16 -0.10 -12.73
C LYS A 103 -17.50 0.37 -13.29
N ARG A 104 -18.08 1.44 -12.74
CA ARG A 104 -19.33 2.03 -13.24
C ARG A 104 -19.16 2.57 -14.66
N ALA A 105 -18.12 3.34 -14.93
CA ALA A 105 -17.83 3.87 -16.27
C ALA A 105 -17.63 2.75 -17.30
N GLN A 106 -17.02 1.62 -16.92
CA GLN A 106 -16.90 0.43 -17.77
C GLN A 106 -18.25 -0.23 -18.06
N GLU A 107 -19.13 -0.34 -17.05
CA GLU A 107 -20.48 -0.90 -17.19
C GLU A 107 -21.38 -0.03 -18.08
N GLU A 108 -21.27 1.29 -17.93
CA GLU A 108 -22.02 2.30 -18.68
C GLU A 108 -21.42 2.59 -20.07
N ARG A 109 -20.21 2.08 -20.34
CA ARG A 109 -19.42 2.36 -21.54
C ARG A 109 -19.15 3.85 -21.75
N ASP A 110 -18.99 4.59 -20.66
CA ASP A 110 -18.57 5.99 -20.70
C ASP A 110 -17.05 6.07 -20.84
N TYR A 111 -16.58 6.12 -22.09
CA TYR A 111 -15.15 6.14 -22.39
C TYR A 111 -14.45 7.46 -22.03
N LEU A 112 -15.19 8.57 -21.99
CA LEU A 112 -14.65 9.87 -21.60
C LEU A 112 -14.41 9.90 -20.09
N GLU A 113 -15.40 9.46 -19.31
CA GLU A 113 -15.25 9.32 -17.86
C GLU A 113 -14.17 8.28 -17.53
N LEU A 114 -14.16 7.14 -18.24
CA LEU A 114 -13.14 6.10 -18.06
C LEU A 114 -11.72 6.64 -18.29
N SER A 115 -11.50 7.46 -19.32
CA SER A 115 -10.20 8.09 -19.58
C SER A 115 -9.76 9.02 -18.44
N SER A 116 -10.69 9.84 -17.94
CA SER A 116 -10.44 10.72 -16.79
C SER A 116 -10.09 9.92 -15.53
N ILE A 117 -10.87 8.88 -15.22
CA ILE A 117 -10.66 8.00 -14.07
C ILE A 117 -9.33 7.24 -14.18
N ASP A 118 -9.00 6.67 -15.34
CA ASP A 118 -7.73 5.96 -15.56
C ASP A 118 -6.52 6.91 -15.44
N GLY A 119 -6.68 8.18 -15.84
CA GLY A 119 -5.70 9.24 -15.57
C GLY A 119 -5.47 9.46 -14.07
N GLN A 120 -6.55 9.56 -13.28
CA GLN A 120 -6.46 9.69 -11.82
C GLN A 120 -5.87 8.44 -11.18
N LEU A 121 -6.30 7.25 -11.58
CA LEU A 121 -5.77 5.98 -11.06
C LEU A 121 -4.30 5.80 -11.38
N SER A 122 -3.81 6.27 -12.53
CA SER A 122 -2.37 6.29 -12.83
C SER A 122 -1.58 7.18 -11.85
N TYR A 123 -2.15 8.32 -11.45
CA TYR A 123 -1.56 9.20 -10.46
C TYR A 123 -1.56 8.56 -9.06
N TYR A 124 -2.70 8.02 -8.61
CA TYR A 124 -2.82 7.36 -7.31
C TYR A 124 -1.95 6.11 -7.21
N THR A 125 -1.89 5.29 -8.25
CA THR A 125 -1.05 4.08 -8.26
C THR A 125 0.42 4.43 -8.07
N ARG A 126 0.91 5.51 -8.69
CA ARG A 126 2.28 6.01 -8.49
C ARG A 126 2.51 6.52 -7.07
N ARG A 127 1.59 7.33 -6.53
CA ARG A 127 1.70 7.86 -5.16
C ARG A 127 1.65 6.76 -4.11
N LEU A 128 0.74 5.81 -4.26
CA LEU A 128 0.65 4.64 -3.38
C LEU A 128 1.88 3.76 -3.51
N GLY A 129 2.39 3.54 -4.72
CA GLY A 129 3.64 2.80 -4.93
C GLY A 129 4.82 3.43 -4.17
N ALA A 130 4.95 4.75 -4.22
CA ALA A 130 5.97 5.48 -3.45
C ALA A 130 5.73 5.39 -1.94
N MET A 131 4.50 5.61 -1.46
CA MET A 131 4.19 5.50 -0.03
C MET A 131 4.42 4.09 0.51
N ILE A 132 4.02 3.05 -0.21
CA ILE A 132 4.24 1.66 0.18
C ILE A 132 5.73 1.34 0.20
N HIS A 133 6.50 1.84 -0.77
CA HIS A 133 7.95 1.66 -0.79
C HIS A 133 8.64 2.33 0.42
N HIS A 134 8.30 3.58 0.71
CA HIS A 134 8.81 4.27 1.90
C HIS A 134 8.40 3.55 3.18
N LEU A 135 7.14 3.13 3.29
CA LEU A 135 6.65 2.39 4.44
C LEU A 135 7.48 1.12 4.65
N ASN A 136 7.79 0.38 3.57
CA ASN A 136 8.64 -0.80 3.64
C ASN A 136 10.05 -0.48 4.19
N ILE A 137 10.69 0.60 3.72
CA ILE A 137 12.01 1.01 4.19
C ILE A 137 11.99 1.30 5.70
N HIS A 138 11.04 2.12 6.15
CA HIS A 138 10.96 2.51 7.55
C HIS A 138 10.57 1.34 8.45
N LEU A 139 9.70 0.44 7.98
CA LEU A 139 9.37 -0.79 8.70
C LEU A 139 10.55 -1.76 8.79
N ASN A 140 11.40 -1.84 7.75
CA ASN A 140 12.64 -2.61 7.80
C ASN A 140 13.66 -2.00 8.78
N LEU A 141 13.69 -0.67 8.92
CA LEU A 141 14.50 -0.01 9.94
C LEU A 141 14.00 -0.36 11.35
N ILE A 142 12.68 -0.28 11.58
CA ILE A 142 12.06 -0.74 12.84
C ILE A 142 12.36 -2.22 13.09
N HIS A 143 12.31 -3.06 12.06
CA HIS A 143 12.66 -4.48 12.15
C HIS A 143 14.10 -4.68 12.66
N VAL A 144 15.06 -3.96 12.10
CA VAL A 144 16.47 -4.02 12.54
C VAL A 144 16.62 -3.52 13.98
N LEU A 145 15.93 -2.44 14.36
CA LEU A 145 15.95 -1.93 15.72
C LEU A 145 15.36 -2.92 16.74
N LEU A 146 14.24 -3.57 16.40
CA LEU A 146 13.61 -4.61 17.21
C LEU A 146 14.52 -5.82 17.41
N MET A 147 15.11 -6.34 16.33
CA MET A 147 16.04 -7.48 16.39
C MET A 147 17.30 -7.14 17.20
N ASN A 148 17.83 -5.92 17.08
CA ASN A 148 19.01 -5.52 17.86
C ASN A 148 18.69 -5.29 19.34
N ALA A 149 17.52 -4.73 19.66
CA ALA A 149 17.09 -4.54 21.03
C ALA A 149 16.92 -5.88 21.77
N SER A 150 16.31 -6.88 21.10
CA SER A 150 16.11 -8.22 21.68
C SER A 150 17.44 -8.96 21.92
N VAL A 151 18.40 -8.86 21.00
CA VAL A 151 19.75 -9.42 21.17
C VAL A 151 20.47 -8.80 22.38
N VAL A 152 20.37 -7.48 22.59
CA VAL A 152 21.03 -6.82 23.74
C VAL A 152 20.42 -7.28 25.07
N THR A 153 19.10 -7.43 25.16
CA THR A 153 18.44 -7.97 26.36
C THR A 153 18.82 -9.42 26.66
N ASP A 154 18.95 -10.27 25.64
CA ASP A 154 19.37 -11.66 25.82
C ASP A 154 20.83 -11.74 26.29
N THR A 155 21.71 -10.90 25.75
CA THR A 155 23.12 -10.87 26.15
C THR A 155 23.28 -10.40 27.60
N GLN A 156 22.44 -9.48 28.07
CA GLN A 156 22.43 -9.04 29.47
C GLN A 156 21.87 -10.09 30.42
N GLN A 157 20.90 -10.91 30.01
CA GLN A 157 20.38 -12.00 30.84
C GLN A 157 21.34 -13.21 30.95
N ILE A 158 22.21 -13.41 29.96
CA ILE A 158 23.25 -14.47 30.01
C ILE A 158 24.44 -14.06 30.89
N LEU A 159 24.65 -12.77 31.11
CA LEU A 159 25.75 -12.21 31.91
C LEU A 159 25.40 -11.97 33.39
N VAL A 160 24.19 -12.34 33.84
CA VAL A 160 23.73 -12.25 35.25
C VAL A 160 23.63 -13.64 35.87
#